data_AF-A0A6A4I021-F1
#
_entry.id   AF-A0A6A4I021-F1
#
_cell.length_a   1.000
_cell.length_b   1.000
_cell.length_c   1.000
_cell.angle_alpha   90.00
_cell.angle_beta   90.00
_cell.angle_gamma   90.00
#
_symmetry.space_group_name_H-M   'P 1'
#
loop_
_entity.id
_entity.type
_entity.pdbx_description
1 polymer ?
#
loop_
_entity_poly.entity_id
_entity_poly.type
_entity_poly.pdbx_seq_one_letter_code
_entity_poly.pdbx_strand_id
1 'polypeptide(L)'
;MERKRLHSTALDPDEYQAAKKKLKKAVIEHYRGLEMLQNYRILNITGFRKALKKFEKVTKIPLQHAYMNERVETSSFASDKKLRSMIDEMEALFASHFTHGDNKRAKAHLRTGGVTKTHHYSTFRSGLLLGIGIPALISGVVFSFQAETRSTIPGWDGLLFVYSVLLIPVVFSLLNWTHERDWIIGNTSKFPACFLQRYVMPFGFHLLVSELPQSLPTSGH
;
A
#
# COMPACT_ATOMS: atom_id res chain seq x y z
N MET A 1 -5.00 -34.76 46.14
CA MET A 1 -3.92 -34.40 45.20
C MET A 1 -4.28 -34.98 43.83
N GLU A 2 -5.05 -34.22 43.05
CA GLU A 2 -5.46 -34.60 41.69
C GLU A 2 -4.25 -34.49 40.77
N ARG A 3 -3.58 -35.61 40.45
CA ARG A 3 -2.62 -35.64 39.35
C ARG A 3 -3.43 -35.37 38.08
N LYS A 4 -3.39 -34.13 37.58
CA LYS A 4 -3.80 -33.77 36.21
C LYS A 4 -3.03 -34.70 35.27
N ARG A 5 -3.67 -35.81 34.90
CA ARG A 5 -3.20 -36.69 33.84
C ARG A 5 -3.00 -35.79 32.64
N LEU A 6 -1.74 -35.69 32.20
CA LEU A 6 -1.38 -35.11 30.92
C LEU A 6 -2.23 -35.82 29.88
N HIS A 7 -3.34 -35.19 29.49
CA HIS A 7 -4.09 -35.56 28.32
C HIS A 7 -3.11 -35.29 27.18
N SER A 8 -2.40 -36.33 26.76
CA SER A 8 -1.72 -36.34 25.47
C SER A 8 -2.84 -36.08 24.46
N THR A 9 -3.03 -34.82 24.11
CA THR A 9 -3.98 -34.40 23.09
C THR A 9 -3.49 -35.04 21.81
N ALA A 10 -4.04 -36.21 21.48
CA ALA A 10 -4.05 -36.71 20.12
C ALA A 10 -4.83 -35.66 19.33
N LEU A 11 -4.13 -34.61 18.89
CA LEU A 11 -4.67 -33.58 18.03
C LEU A 11 -5.22 -34.31 16.82
N ASP A 12 -6.51 -34.12 16.57
CA ASP A 12 -7.15 -34.61 15.35
C ASP A 12 -6.30 -34.15 14.15
N PRO A 13 -5.92 -35.03 13.21
CA PRO A 13 -5.08 -34.68 12.07
C PRO A 13 -5.54 -33.40 11.36
N ASP A 14 -6.85 -33.14 11.30
CA ASP A 14 -7.42 -31.94 10.69
C ASP A 14 -7.12 -30.65 11.48
N GLU A 15 -7.19 -30.69 12.81
CA GLU A 15 -6.82 -29.57 13.68
C GLU A 15 -5.33 -29.22 13.55
N TYR A 16 -4.46 -30.24 13.47
CA TYR A 16 -3.03 -30.03 13.24
C TYR A 16 -2.76 -29.36 11.88
N GLN A 17 -3.43 -29.80 10.81
CA GLN A 17 -3.28 -29.16 9.50
C GLN A 17 -3.82 -27.72 9.50
N ALA A 18 -4.91 -27.44 10.21
CA ALA A 18 -5.45 -26.10 10.35
C ALA A 18 -4.49 -25.18 11.12
N ALA A 19 -3.92 -25.64 12.24
CA ALA A 19 -2.92 -24.92 13.00
C ALA A 19 -1.66 -24.63 12.17
N LYS A 20 -1.16 -25.62 11.42
CA LYS A 20 -0.02 -25.46 10.51
C LYS A 20 -0.28 -24.42 9.42
N LYS A 21 -1.48 -24.40 8.83
CA LYS A 21 -1.89 -23.38 7.84
C LYS A 21 -1.94 -21.98 8.45
N LYS A 22 -2.51 -21.83 9.64
CA LYS A 22 -2.57 -20.55 10.36
C LYS A 22 -1.17 -20.02 10.69
N LEU A 23 -0.29 -20.88 11.19
CA LEU A 23 1.11 -20.54 11.46
C LEU A 23 1.82 -20.09 10.18
N LYS A 24 1.69 -20.85 9.08
CA LYS A 24 2.29 -20.50 7.79
C LYS A 24 1.82 -19.13 7.31
N LYS A 25 0.53 -18.81 7.46
CA LYS A 25 -0.03 -17.50 7.12
C LYS A 25 0.57 -16.38 7.97
N ALA A 26 0.64 -16.57 9.29
CA ALA A 26 1.19 -15.58 10.22
C ALA A 26 2.67 -15.27 9.92
N VAL A 27 3.48 -16.28 9.61
CA VAL A 27 4.90 -16.10 9.25
C VAL A 27 5.03 -15.29 7.96
N ILE A 28 4.21 -15.58 6.94
CA ILE A 28 4.21 -14.83 5.68
C ILE A 28 3.82 -13.36 5.92
N GLU A 29 2.79 -13.10 6.72
CA GLU A 29 2.36 -11.73 7.04
C GLU A 29 3.42 -10.97 7.84
N HIS A 30 4.08 -11.61 8.80
CA HIS A 30 5.18 -11.01 9.54
C HIS A 30 6.37 -10.65 8.63
N TYR A 31 6.79 -11.56 7.74
CA TYR A 31 7.86 -11.31 6.76
C TYR A 31 7.56 -10.09 5.89
N ARG A 32 6.31 -9.93 5.44
CA ARG A 32 5.88 -8.76 4.65
C ARG A 32 5.97 -7.46 5.46
N GLY A 33 5.62 -7.50 6.74
CA GLY A 33 5.82 -6.36 7.64
C GLY A 33 7.28 -5.94 7.74
N LEU A 34 8.21 -6.90 7.80
CA LEU A 34 9.65 -6.63 7.82
C LEU A 34 10.16 -6.04 6.50
N GLU A 35 9.71 -6.56 5.35
CA GLU A 35 10.07 -6.03 4.03
C GLU A 35 9.53 -4.59 3.84
N MET A 36 8.31 -4.33 4.31
CA MET A 36 7.73 -2.98 4.32
C MET A 36 8.55 -2.01 5.19
N LEU A 37 8.96 -2.45 6.38
CA LEU A 37 9.80 -1.64 7.27
C LEU A 37 11.17 -1.35 6.64
N GLN A 38 11.75 -2.32 5.94
CA GLN A 38 13.01 -2.14 5.22
C GLN A 38 12.87 -1.09 4.11
N ASN A 39 11.80 -1.16 3.33
CA ASN A 39 11.52 -0.20 2.27
C ASN A 39 11.27 1.21 2.84
N TYR A 40 10.51 1.30 3.94
CA TYR A 40 10.26 2.56 4.64
C TYR A 40 11.57 3.20 5.11
N ARG A 41 12.49 2.41 5.69
CA ARG A 41 13.82 2.88 6.09
C ARG A 41 14.61 3.44 4.91
N ILE A 42 14.74 2.67 3.83
CA ILE A 42 15.51 3.06 2.64
C ILE A 42 14.96 4.37 2.06
N LEU A 43 13.63 4.49 1.97
CA LEU A 43 12.97 5.67 1.44
C LEU A 43 13.24 6.90 2.31
N ASN A 44 13.08 6.78 3.62
CA ASN A 44 13.29 7.89 4.55
C ASN A 44 14.74 8.36 4.57
N ILE A 45 15.72 7.45 4.67
CA ILE A 45 17.15 7.79 4.63
C ILE A 45 17.49 8.52 3.31
N THR A 46 16.99 7.99 2.19
CA THR A 46 17.21 8.63 0.88
C THR A 46 16.51 9.99 0.78
N GLY A 47 15.32 10.12 1.38
CA GLY A 47 14.57 11.37 1.48
C GLY A 47 15.33 12.44 2.25
N PHE A 48 15.81 12.11 3.46
CA PHE A 48 16.64 13.01 4.26
C PHE A 48 17.90 13.44 3.50
N ARG A 49 18.61 12.50 2.87
CA ARG A 49 19.80 12.82 2.06
C ARG A 49 19.47 13.79 0.93
N LYS A 50 18.35 13.60 0.22
CA LYS A 50 17.92 14.49 -0.87
C LYS A 50 17.49 15.87 -0.35
N ALA A 51 16.76 15.92 0.76
CA ALA A 51 16.31 17.16 1.39
C ALA A 51 17.50 18.00 1.85
N LEU A 52 18.46 17.38 2.55
CA LEU A 52 19.69 18.02 2.99
C LEU A 52 20.54 18.48 1.81
N LYS A 53 20.70 17.66 0.76
CA LYS A 53 21.41 18.07 -0.47
C LYS A 53 20.76 19.29 -1.13
N LYS A 54 19.42 19.39 -1.09
CA LYS A 54 18.70 20.55 -1.61
C LYS A 54 18.95 21.78 -0.73
N PHE A 55 18.96 21.61 0.59
CA PHE A 55 19.29 22.66 1.55
C PHE A 55 20.70 23.22 1.31
N GLU A 56 21.72 22.36 1.24
CA GLU A 56 23.10 22.77 0.97
C GLU A 56 23.24 23.55 -0.34
N LYS A 57 22.49 23.17 -1.39
CA LYS A 57 22.51 23.89 -2.67
C LYS A 57 22.00 25.33 -2.55
N VAL A 58 21.04 25.57 -1.67
CA VAL A 58 20.41 26.89 -1.45
C VAL A 58 21.26 27.74 -0.51
N THR A 59 21.71 27.18 0.62
CA THR A 59 22.41 27.91 1.67
C THR A 59 23.93 27.95 1.48
N LYS A 60 24.49 27.11 0.60
CA LYS A 60 25.94 26.94 0.37
C LYS A 60 26.73 26.49 1.61
N ILE A 61 26.05 26.03 2.65
CA ILE A 61 26.66 25.50 3.87
C ILE A 61 26.70 23.97 3.78
N PRO A 62 27.86 23.31 3.99
CA PRO A 62 27.94 21.85 3.99
C PRO A 62 27.39 21.29 5.32
N LEU A 63 26.14 20.84 5.33
CA LEU A 63 25.41 20.35 6.51
C LEU A 63 24.92 18.90 6.36
N GLN A 64 24.88 18.36 5.15
CA GLN A 64 24.33 17.03 4.83
C GLN A 64 25.08 15.94 5.58
N HIS A 65 26.41 15.93 5.54
CA HIS A 65 27.22 14.89 6.17
C HIS A 65 27.16 14.94 7.70
N ALA A 66 27.27 16.14 8.29
CA ALA A 66 27.20 16.31 9.74
C ALA A 66 25.83 15.85 10.28
N TYR A 67 24.74 16.30 9.66
CA TYR A 67 23.39 15.94 10.13
C TYR A 67 23.05 14.46 9.91
N MET A 68 23.46 13.86 8.78
CA MET A 68 23.22 12.44 8.53
C MET A 68 23.94 11.57 9.57
N ASN A 69 25.21 11.85 9.88
CA ASN A 69 25.99 11.06 10.82
C ASN A 69 25.51 11.26 12.27
N GLU A 70 25.26 12.51 12.69
CA GLU A 70 24.92 12.81 14.08
C GLU A 70 23.47 12.50 14.45
N ARG A 71 22.52 12.66 13.51
CA ARG A 71 21.08 12.59 13.81
C ARG A 71 20.36 11.43 13.14
N VAL A 72 20.74 11.07 11.91
CA VAL A 72 20.04 10.03 11.15
C VAL A 72 20.61 8.65 11.43
N GLU A 73 21.93 8.49 11.42
CA GLU A 73 22.60 7.19 11.62
C GLU A 73 22.58 6.72 13.09
N THR A 74 22.56 7.65 14.04
CA THR A 74 22.43 7.38 15.49
C THR A 74 21.01 7.01 15.90
N SER A 75 20.01 7.30 15.07
CA SER A 75 18.63 6.98 15.39
C SER A 75 18.38 5.47 15.41
N SER A 76 17.55 4.99 16.34
CA SER A 76 17.13 3.57 16.42
C SER A 76 16.50 3.06 15.11
N PHE A 77 16.00 3.99 14.29
CA PHE A 77 15.45 3.76 12.96
C PHE A 77 16.50 3.32 11.92
N ALA A 78 17.76 3.71 12.10
CA ALA A 78 18.84 3.39 11.18
C ALA A 78 19.49 2.01 11.42
N SER A 79 19.02 1.21 12.37
CA SER A 79 19.56 -0.14 12.62
C SER A 79 19.22 -1.12 11.49
N ASP A 80 19.99 -1.05 10.41
CA ASP A 80 19.89 -1.94 9.24
C ASP A 80 20.19 -3.39 9.62
N LYS A 81 21.20 -3.57 10.47
CA LYS A 81 21.72 -4.88 10.86
C LYS A 81 20.68 -5.70 11.61
N LYS A 82 19.97 -5.09 12.55
CA LYS A 82 18.93 -5.78 13.34
C LYS A 82 17.76 -6.23 12.46
N LEU A 83 17.29 -5.34 11.58
CA LEU A 83 16.19 -5.66 10.68
C LEU A 83 16.56 -6.77 9.69
N ARG A 84 17.78 -6.73 9.14
CA ARG A 84 18.28 -7.80 8.26
C ARG A 84 18.41 -9.13 8.99
N SER A 85 18.96 -9.14 10.21
CA SER A 85 19.05 -10.36 11.03
C SER A 85 17.67 -10.99 11.24
N MET A 86 16.66 -10.20 11.59
CA MET A 86 15.29 -10.68 11.76
C MET A 86 14.69 -11.26 10.47
N ILE A 87 14.98 -10.66 9.31
CA ILE A 87 14.56 -11.19 8.01
C ILE A 87 15.24 -12.54 7.74
N ASP A 88 16.56 -12.62 7.95
CA ASP A 88 17.35 -13.82 7.71
C ASP A 88 16.96 -14.98 8.65
N GLU A 89 16.70 -14.67 9.93
CA GLU A 89 16.18 -15.62 10.92
C GLU A 89 14.81 -16.17 10.52
N MET A 90 13.91 -15.31 10.03
CA MET A 90 12.60 -15.73 9.53
C MET A 90 12.70 -16.60 8.27
N GLU A 91 13.62 -16.29 7.35
CA GLU A 91 13.91 -17.13 6.17
C GLU A 91 14.42 -18.51 6.59
N ALA A 92 15.36 -18.58 7.55
CA ALA A 92 15.92 -19.82 8.06
C ALA A 92 14.87 -20.68 8.79
N LEU A 93 14.03 -20.06 9.64
CA LEU A 93 12.93 -20.74 10.32
C LEU A 93 11.92 -21.30 9.32
N PHE A 94 11.54 -20.52 8.30
CA PHE A 94 10.63 -21.01 7.27
C PHE A 94 11.25 -22.16 6.47
N ALA A 95 12.54 -22.07 6.14
CA ALA A 95 13.22 -23.10 5.38
C ALA A 95 13.31 -24.42 6.14
N SER A 96 13.62 -24.37 7.44
CA SER A 96 13.71 -25.56 8.29
C SER A 96 12.38 -26.29 8.43
N HIS A 97 11.27 -25.55 8.59
CA HIS A 97 9.96 -26.15 8.86
C HIS A 97 9.12 -26.49 7.62
N PHE A 98 9.34 -25.80 6.49
CA PHE A 98 8.46 -25.93 5.32
C PHE A 98 9.17 -26.33 4.02
N THR A 99 10.48 -26.13 3.89
CA THR A 99 11.23 -26.43 2.66
C THR A 99 12.44 -27.33 2.88
N HIS A 100 12.47 -28.09 3.98
CA HIS A 100 13.53 -29.06 4.30
C HIS A 100 14.96 -28.48 4.21
N GLY A 101 15.13 -27.20 4.57
CA GLY A 101 16.43 -26.50 4.54
C GLY A 101 16.74 -25.72 3.26
N ASP A 102 15.90 -25.77 2.23
CA ASP A 102 16.11 -25.02 0.99
C ASP A 102 15.81 -23.50 1.14
N ASN A 103 16.76 -22.73 1.65
CA ASN A 103 16.61 -21.28 1.86
C ASN A 103 16.18 -20.49 0.59
N LYS A 104 16.66 -20.89 -0.59
CA LYS A 104 16.29 -20.23 -1.86
C LYS A 104 14.80 -20.41 -2.17
N ARG A 105 14.27 -21.62 -1.95
CA ARG A 105 12.85 -21.93 -2.18
C ARG A 105 11.98 -21.27 -1.10
N ALA A 106 12.43 -21.27 0.14
CA ALA A 106 11.79 -20.55 1.24
C ALA A 106 11.61 -19.07 0.92
N LYS A 107 12.69 -18.39 0.51
CA LYS A 107 12.67 -16.98 0.13
C LYS A 107 11.73 -16.70 -1.05
N ALA A 108 11.80 -17.51 -2.10
CA ALA A 108 10.89 -17.38 -3.24
C ALA A 108 9.42 -17.53 -2.81
N HIS A 109 9.13 -18.50 -1.93
CA HIS A 109 7.78 -18.74 -1.39
C HIS A 109 7.30 -17.58 -0.50
N LEU A 110 8.17 -17.02 0.35
CA LEU A 110 7.83 -15.90 1.23
C LEU A 110 7.55 -14.62 0.43
N ARG A 111 8.36 -14.32 -0.60
CA ARG A 111 8.17 -13.15 -1.48
C ARG A 111 6.95 -13.29 -2.39
N THR A 112 6.73 -14.48 -2.95
CA THR A 112 5.60 -14.74 -3.86
C THR A 112 4.29 -14.94 -3.11
N GLY A 113 4.33 -15.52 -1.90
CA GLY A 113 3.17 -15.71 -1.03
C GLY A 113 2.54 -14.41 -0.55
N GLY A 114 3.22 -13.28 -0.77
CA GLY A 114 2.70 -11.94 -0.56
C GLY A 114 1.92 -11.34 -1.73
N VAL A 115 1.89 -11.95 -2.92
CA VAL A 115 1.02 -11.42 -3.98
C VAL A 115 -0.42 -11.57 -3.51
N THR A 116 -1.04 -10.43 -3.23
CA THR A 116 -2.45 -10.30 -2.83
C THR A 116 -3.30 -11.20 -3.70
N LYS A 117 -4.19 -12.00 -3.08
CA LYS A 117 -5.24 -12.69 -3.85
C LYS A 117 -5.87 -11.66 -4.76
N THR A 118 -5.65 -11.87 -6.04
CA THR A 118 -5.90 -10.91 -7.08
C THR A 118 -7.35 -10.48 -7.03
N HIS A 119 -7.60 -9.17 -7.05
CA HIS A 119 -8.93 -8.56 -7.11
C HIS A 119 -9.69 -8.91 -8.42
N HIS A 120 -9.28 -9.95 -9.16
CA HIS A 120 -9.90 -10.41 -10.40
C HIS A 120 -11.41 -10.56 -10.26
N TYR A 121 -11.89 -11.02 -9.10
CA TYR A 121 -13.32 -11.15 -8.88
C TYR A 121 -14.04 -9.79 -8.77
N SER A 122 -13.38 -8.79 -8.18
CA SER A 122 -13.90 -7.42 -8.11
C SER A 122 -13.90 -6.77 -9.50
N THR A 123 -12.81 -6.90 -10.26
CA THR A 123 -12.67 -6.36 -11.62
C THR A 123 -13.62 -7.04 -12.61
N PHE A 124 -13.81 -8.35 -12.49
CA PHE A 124 -14.77 -9.11 -13.29
C PHE A 124 -16.21 -8.70 -12.99
N ARG A 125 -16.57 -8.55 -11.71
CA ARG A 125 -17.91 -8.08 -11.30
C ARG A 125 -18.19 -6.67 -11.82
N SER A 126 -17.24 -5.73 -11.70
CA SER A 126 -17.43 -4.39 -12.27
C SER A 126 -17.54 -4.43 -13.80
N GLY A 127 -16.74 -5.26 -14.48
CA GLY A 127 -16.84 -5.44 -15.93
C GLY A 127 -18.17 -6.05 -16.37
N LEU A 128 -18.69 -7.05 -15.65
CA LEU A 128 -19.98 -7.68 -15.93
C LEU A 128 -21.15 -6.71 -15.71
N LEU A 129 -21.13 -5.94 -14.63
CA LEU A 129 -22.14 -4.92 -14.34
C LEU A 129 -22.14 -3.81 -15.39
N LEU A 130 -20.96 -3.36 -15.84
CA LEU A 130 -20.83 -2.40 -16.94
C LEU A 130 -21.31 -2.98 -18.27
N GLY A 131 -20.98 -4.25 -18.56
CA GLY A 131 -21.42 -4.93 -19.79
C GLY A 131 -22.94 -5.10 -19.89
N ILE A 132 -23.63 -5.29 -18.77
CA ILE A 132 -25.10 -5.34 -18.72
C ILE A 132 -25.70 -3.91 -18.71
N GLY A 133 -25.03 -2.96 -18.07
CA GLY A 133 -25.51 -1.59 -17.94
C GLY A 133 -25.47 -0.78 -19.23
N ILE A 134 -24.46 -0.96 -20.08
CA ILE A 134 -24.29 -0.18 -21.32
C ILE A 134 -25.43 -0.44 -22.34
N PRO A 135 -25.80 -1.68 -22.68
CA PRO A 135 -26.93 -1.95 -23.58
C PRO A 135 -28.26 -1.44 -23.01
N ALA A 136 -28.48 -1.61 -21.70
CA ALA A 136 -29.67 -1.13 -21.02
C ALA A 136 -29.79 0.41 -21.11
N LEU A 137 -28.68 1.14 -20.96
CA LEU A 137 -28.66 2.60 -21.15
C LEU A 137 -28.99 3.00 -22.59
N ILE A 138 -28.43 2.32 -23.59
CA ILE A 138 -28.71 2.60 -25.00
C ILE A 138 -30.20 2.40 -25.30
N SER A 139 -30.78 1.26 -24.87
CA SER A 139 -32.21 1.01 -25.03
C SER A 139 -33.06 2.05 -24.30
N GLY A 140 -32.71 2.42 -23.07
CA GLY A 140 -33.43 3.44 -22.30
C GLY A 140 -33.43 4.82 -22.97
N VAL A 141 -32.30 5.23 -23.56
CA VAL A 141 -32.19 6.49 -24.32
C VAL A 141 -33.05 6.45 -25.57
N VAL A 142 -32.99 5.36 -26.35
CA VAL A 142 -33.81 5.18 -27.56
C VAL A 142 -35.31 5.22 -27.25
N PHE A 143 -35.75 4.54 -26.19
CA PHE A 143 -37.16 4.57 -25.77
C PHE A 143 -37.60 5.92 -25.20
N SER A 144 -36.69 6.70 -24.59
CA SER A 144 -37.00 8.05 -24.08
C SER A 144 -37.28 9.06 -25.19
N PHE A 145 -36.67 8.88 -26.37
CA PHE A 145 -36.89 9.72 -27.55
C PHE A 145 -38.19 9.40 -28.30
N GLN A 146 -38.86 8.29 -28.01
CA GLN A 146 -40.18 7.94 -28.58
C GLN A 146 -41.30 8.40 -27.65
N ALA A 147 -42.02 9.45 -28.05
CA ALA A 147 -43.10 10.04 -27.26
C ALA A 147 -44.31 9.09 -27.07
N GLU A 148 -44.51 8.14 -27.99
CA GLU A 148 -45.65 7.22 -28.02
C GLU A 148 -45.62 6.20 -26.86
N THR A 149 -44.42 5.70 -26.52
CA THR A 149 -44.17 4.70 -25.47
C THR A 149 -44.36 5.24 -24.05
N ARG A 150 -44.36 6.57 -23.88
CA ARG A 150 -44.53 7.24 -22.57
C ARG A 150 -45.95 7.09 -22.00
N SER A 151 -46.93 6.90 -22.89
CA SER A 151 -48.35 6.83 -22.54
C SER A 151 -48.85 5.41 -22.25
N THR A 152 -48.11 4.38 -22.68
CA THR A 152 -48.58 2.99 -22.73
C THR A 152 -48.13 2.12 -21.56
N ILE A 153 -47.16 2.58 -20.75
CA ILE A 153 -46.58 1.79 -19.64
C ILE A 153 -46.90 2.45 -18.30
N PRO A 154 -47.79 1.89 -17.46
CA PRO A 154 -48.00 2.39 -16.11
C PRO A 154 -46.79 2.01 -15.23
N GLY A 155 -45.97 2.99 -14.85
CA GLY A 155 -44.77 2.77 -14.02
C GLY A 155 -43.45 3.37 -14.53
N TRP A 156 -43.48 4.34 -15.44
CA TRP A 156 -42.30 5.01 -16.00
C TRP A 156 -41.32 5.55 -14.94
N ASP A 157 -41.83 6.02 -13.80
CA ASP A 157 -41.01 6.55 -12.71
C ASP A 157 -40.10 5.49 -12.08
N GLY A 158 -40.60 4.26 -11.93
CA GLY A 158 -39.82 3.13 -11.40
C GLY A 158 -38.72 2.69 -12.37
N LEU A 159 -39.01 2.75 -13.67
CA LEU A 159 -38.05 2.43 -14.72
C LEU A 159 -36.90 3.46 -14.77
N LEU A 160 -37.23 4.76 -14.68
CA LEU A 160 -36.25 5.84 -14.59
C LEU A 160 -35.38 5.77 -13.32
N PHE A 161 -35.95 5.35 -12.19
CA PHE A 161 -35.19 5.13 -10.96
C PHE A 161 -34.16 4.00 -11.12
N VAL A 162 -34.57 2.87 -11.72
CA VAL A 162 -33.65 1.76 -12.03
C VAL A 162 -32.53 2.20 -12.97
N TYR A 163 -32.83 2.98 -14.01
CA TYR A 163 -31.82 3.54 -14.91
C TYR A 163 -30.89 4.54 -14.23
N SER A 164 -31.41 5.38 -13.33
CA SER A 164 -30.62 6.36 -12.58
C SER A 164 -29.62 5.70 -11.64
N VAL A 165 -30.03 4.64 -10.94
CA VAL A 165 -29.15 3.85 -10.06
C VAL A 165 -28.05 3.13 -10.85
N LEU A 166 -28.36 2.69 -12.08
CA LEU A 166 -27.40 2.04 -12.99
C LEU A 166 -26.40 3.02 -13.62
N LEU A 167 -26.74 4.31 -13.69
CA LEU A 167 -25.92 5.37 -14.28
C LEU A 167 -24.83 5.87 -13.32
N ILE A 168 -25.06 5.78 -11.99
CA ILE A 168 -24.13 6.24 -10.94
C ILE A 168 -22.75 5.54 -11.03
N PRO A 169 -22.64 4.20 -11.14
CA PRO A 169 -21.35 3.53 -11.28
C PRO A 169 -20.62 3.86 -12.60
N VAL A 170 -21.36 4.11 -13.67
CA VAL A 170 -20.81 4.44 -15.00
C VAL A 170 -20.21 5.85 -14.98
N VAL A 171 -20.92 6.83 -14.42
CA VAL A 171 -20.43 8.20 -14.26
C VAL A 171 -19.25 8.24 -13.31
N PHE A 172 -19.31 7.53 -12.18
CA PHE A 172 -18.18 7.45 -11.25
C PHE A 172 -16.94 6.83 -11.90
N SER A 173 -17.10 5.80 -12.74
CA SER A 173 -15.99 5.19 -13.48
C SER A 173 -15.40 6.12 -14.55
N LEU A 174 -16.24 6.86 -15.28
CA LEU A 174 -15.81 7.84 -16.29
C LEU A 174 -15.06 9.03 -15.67
N LEU A 175 -15.51 9.51 -14.51
CA LEU A 175 -14.93 10.66 -13.82
C LEU A 175 -13.54 10.33 -13.25
N ASN A 176 -13.38 9.12 -12.69
CA ASN A 176 -12.09 8.60 -12.26
C ASN A 176 -11.16 8.29 -13.45
N TRP A 177 -11.70 7.79 -14.57
CA TRP A 177 -10.93 7.51 -15.80
C TRP A 177 -10.31 8.77 -16.40
N THR A 178 -11.02 9.89 -16.41
CA THR A 178 -10.46 11.16 -16.89
C THR A 178 -9.30 11.65 -16.03
N HIS A 179 -9.29 11.36 -14.73
CA HIS A 179 -8.22 11.75 -13.81
C HIS A 179 -6.95 10.89 -13.99
N GLU A 180 -7.06 9.63 -14.42
CA GLU A 180 -5.91 8.75 -14.68
C GLU A 180 -5.27 8.96 -16.06
N ARG A 181 -5.99 9.52 -17.04
CA ARG A 181 -5.40 9.79 -18.37
C ARG A 181 -4.35 10.90 -18.37
N ASP A 182 -4.41 11.83 -17.42
CA ASP A 182 -3.37 12.84 -17.21
C ASP A 182 -2.07 12.25 -16.60
N TRP A 183 -2.17 11.08 -15.96
CA TRP A 183 -1.03 10.36 -15.39
C TRP A 183 -0.26 9.54 -16.44
N ILE A 184 -0.95 8.99 -17.46
CA ILE A 184 -0.36 8.09 -18.46
C ILE A 184 0.33 8.84 -19.60
N ILE A 185 -0.13 10.04 -19.96
CA ILE A 185 0.46 10.84 -21.06
C ILE A 185 1.60 11.77 -20.55
N GLY A 186 1.81 11.85 -19.24
CA GLY A 186 2.82 12.71 -18.59
C GLY A 186 4.09 11.98 -18.12
N ASN A 187 4.99 11.64 -19.04
CA ASN A 187 6.44 11.47 -18.83
C ASN A 187 6.91 10.88 -17.47
N THR A 188 7.09 9.55 -17.45
CA THR A 188 7.55 8.72 -16.32
C THR A 188 8.95 9.04 -15.76
N SER A 189 9.70 9.99 -16.33
CA SER A 189 11.03 10.39 -15.83
C SER A 189 11.00 11.33 -14.61
N LYS A 190 9.84 11.88 -14.22
CA LYS A 190 9.73 12.87 -13.12
C LYS A 190 9.06 12.34 -11.84
N PHE A 191 8.65 11.07 -11.81
CA PHE A 191 7.90 10.48 -10.69
C PHE A 191 8.55 10.61 -9.29
N PRO A 192 9.87 10.37 -9.11
CA PRO A 192 10.46 10.50 -7.79
C PRO A 192 10.73 11.96 -7.37
N ALA A 193 10.55 12.95 -8.26
CA ALA A 193 10.78 14.36 -7.97
C ALA A 193 9.47 15.12 -7.69
N CYS A 194 8.38 14.82 -8.39
CA CYS A 194 7.11 15.54 -8.21
C CYS A 194 6.33 15.12 -6.95
N PHE A 195 6.38 13.85 -6.54
CA PHE A 195 5.61 13.37 -5.38
C PHE A 195 6.16 13.92 -4.04
N LEU A 196 7.49 14.03 -3.93
CA LEU A 196 8.16 14.63 -2.77
C LEU A 196 7.94 16.14 -2.68
N GLN A 197 7.71 16.83 -3.80
CA GLN A 197 7.60 18.29 -3.83
C GLN A 197 6.17 18.81 -3.62
N ARG A 198 5.13 18.00 -3.90
CA ARG A 198 3.72 18.44 -3.80
C ARG A 198 3.01 18.00 -2.50
N TYR A 199 3.39 16.88 -1.89
CA TYR A 199 2.66 16.32 -0.73
C TYR A 199 3.39 16.37 0.62
N VAL A 200 4.73 16.46 0.65
CA VAL A 200 5.50 16.48 1.92
C VAL A 200 5.91 17.90 2.35
N MET A 201 5.93 18.87 1.43
CA MET A 201 6.59 20.17 1.65
C MET A 201 5.72 21.40 1.99
N PRO A 202 4.37 21.44 1.88
CA PRO A 202 3.64 22.64 2.29
C PRO A 202 3.15 22.64 3.75
N PHE A 203 3.12 21.51 4.47
CA PHE A 203 2.64 21.47 5.86
C PHE A 203 3.71 21.15 6.92
N GLY A 204 4.80 20.44 6.57
CA GLY A 204 5.86 20.11 7.54
C GLY A 204 6.92 21.19 7.76
N PHE A 205 7.06 22.14 6.82
CA PHE A 205 8.14 23.14 6.87
C PHE A 205 7.83 24.29 7.84
N HIS A 206 6.55 24.57 8.09
CA HIS A 206 6.15 25.60 9.06
C HIS A 206 6.26 25.13 10.51
N LEU A 207 6.15 23.82 10.76
CA LEU A 207 6.28 23.22 12.08
C LEU A 207 7.75 23.00 12.49
N LEU A 208 8.61 22.62 11.53
CA LEU A 208 10.02 22.32 11.82
C LEU A 208 10.90 23.57 11.99
N VAL A 209 10.43 24.74 11.52
CA VAL A 209 11.09 26.04 11.75
C VAL A 209 10.67 26.66 13.09
N SER A 210 9.55 26.25 13.69
CA SER A 210 9.05 26.81 14.95
C SER A 210 9.52 26.07 16.22
N GLU A 211 10.16 24.90 16.08
CA GLU A 211 10.68 24.10 17.21
C GLU A 211 12.22 24.07 17.35
N LEU A 212 12.98 24.85 16.55
CA LEU A 212 14.43 24.92 16.74
C LEU A 212 14.79 25.88 17.90
N PRO A 213 15.40 25.39 19.00
CA PRO A 213 15.86 26.25 20.08
C PRO A 213 16.95 27.19 19.58
N GLN A 214 16.69 28.50 19.67
CA GLN A 214 17.69 29.55 19.52
C GLN A 214 18.68 29.50 20.69
N SER A 215 19.75 28.72 20.57
CA SER A 215 20.91 28.92 21.43
C SER A 215 22.18 28.38 20.79
N LEU A 216 22.91 29.26 20.11
CA LEU A 216 24.36 29.13 19.98
C LEU A 216 24.99 30.45 20.42
N PRO A 217 25.98 30.42 21.33
CA PRO A 217 26.61 31.62 21.87
C PRO A 217 27.49 32.29 20.81
N THR A 218 27.34 33.60 20.68
CA THR A 218 28.27 34.47 19.97
C THR A 218 29.60 34.48 20.71
N SER A 219 30.64 33.86 20.12
CA SER A 219 32.02 34.12 20.53
C SER A 219 32.39 35.53 20.08
N GLY A 220 32.34 36.47 21.01
CA GLY A 220 32.95 37.79 20.85
C GLY A 220 34.48 37.70 20.99
N HIS A 221 35.15 38.49 20.15
CA HIS A 221 36.49 39.07 20.23
C HIS A 221 37.56 38.40 21.10
#